data_AF-A0AAE6V714-F1
#
_entry.id   AF-A0AAE6V714-F1
#
_cell.length_a   1.000
_cell.length_b   1.000
_cell.length_c   1.000
_cell.angle_alpha   90.00
_cell.angle_beta   90.00
_cell.angle_gamma   90.00
#
_symmetry.space_group_name_H-M   'P 1'
#
loop_
_entity.id
_entity.type
_entity.pdbx_description
1 polymer ?
#
loop_
_entity_poly.entity_id
_entity_poly.type
_entity_poly.pdbx_seq_one_letter_code
_entity_poly.pdbx_strand_id
1 'polypeptide(L)'
;MAVDRRIIDPFTQEELLVPEWATDEDAIQRASARRSSAWRVLNIFPEWGHDWPIWEAGVSHDGSDADDLELPASLRQEISEWYREWAEKTRPMIGWDNHDDRTRWVQHGNALFDQVEKSVWLFADVNRKFSIRNPPGSLDAKVACGNNAPAEGYQSCV
;
A
#
# COMPACT_ATOMS: atom_id res chain seq x y z
N MET A 1 -15.57 13.51 6.62
CA MET A 1 -14.38 13.50 7.49
C MET A 1 -14.71 12.54 8.61
N ALA A 2 -14.15 11.34 8.57
CA ALA A 2 -14.32 10.38 9.67
C ALA A 2 -13.66 11.00 10.92
N VAL A 3 -14.36 11.02 12.04
CA VAL A 3 -13.87 11.65 13.26
C VAL A 3 -13.15 10.58 14.07
N ASP A 4 -11.83 10.58 14.00
CA ASP A 4 -11.01 9.69 14.82
C ASP A 4 -11.21 10.05 16.30
N ARG A 5 -11.66 9.08 17.10
CA ARG A 5 -11.78 9.25 18.56
C ARG A 5 -10.42 9.02 19.20
N ARG A 6 -10.12 9.81 20.23
CA ARG A 6 -8.83 9.78 20.93
C ARG A 6 -9.02 9.11 22.28
N ILE A 7 -8.24 8.08 22.56
CA ILE A 7 -8.18 7.42 23.86
C ILE A 7 -6.75 7.50 24.41
N ILE A 8 -6.59 7.30 25.71
CA ILE A 8 -5.26 7.21 26.34
C ILE A 8 -4.94 5.74 26.57
N ASP A 9 -3.79 5.27 26.09
CA ASP A 9 -3.29 3.92 26.40
C ASP A 9 -3.11 3.81 27.94
N PRO A 10 -3.80 2.86 28.61
CA PRO A 10 -3.73 2.75 30.06
C PRO A 10 -2.35 2.34 30.59
N PHE A 11 -1.47 1.79 29.73
CA PHE A 11 -0.13 1.35 30.10
C PHE A 11 0.95 2.39 29.78
N THR A 12 0.88 3.06 28.63
CA THR A 12 1.93 4.01 28.20
C THR A 12 1.55 5.48 28.43
N GLN A 13 0.28 5.78 28.74
CA GLN A 13 -0.27 7.13 28.83
C GLN A 13 -0.16 7.94 27.52
N GLU A 14 0.06 7.28 26.39
CA GLU A 14 0.10 7.93 25.08
C GLU A 14 -1.30 8.05 24.48
N GLU A 15 -1.51 9.09 23.67
CA GLU A 15 -2.76 9.30 22.94
C GLU A 15 -2.84 8.36 21.73
N LEU A 16 -3.84 7.49 21.71
CA LEU A 16 -4.14 6.58 20.61
C LEU A 16 -5.32 7.09 19.79
N LEU A 17 -5.16 7.08 18.47
CA LEU A 17 -6.24 7.33 17.53
C LEU A 17 -6.98 6.03 17.24
N VAL A 18 -8.28 6.03 17.47
CA VAL A 18 -9.16 4.91 17.16
C VAL A 18 -10.04 5.30 15.97
N PRO A 19 -9.92 4.60 14.83
CA PRO A 19 -10.82 4.78 13.71
C PRO A 19 -12.28 4.48 14.11
N GLU A 20 -13.25 5.12 13.45
CA GLU A 20 -14.69 4.92 13.74
C GLU A 20 -15.14 3.44 13.62
N TRP A 21 -14.44 2.64 12.83
CA TRP A 21 -14.74 1.23 12.59
C TRP A 21 -14.04 0.27 13.56
N ALA A 22 -13.17 0.75 14.46
CA ALA A 22 -12.42 -0.06 15.42
C ALA A 22 -12.84 0.22 16.87
N THR A 23 -12.69 -0.77 17.75
CA THR A 23 -12.97 -0.63 19.19
C THR A 23 -11.78 -0.03 19.95
N ASP A 24 -12.01 0.45 21.19
CA ASP A 24 -10.94 0.97 22.04
C ASP A 24 -9.99 -0.15 22.46
N GLU A 25 -10.53 -1.35 22.68
CA GLU A 25 -9.77 -2.56 22.94
C GLU A 25 -8.86 -2.91 21.75
N ASP A 26 -9.38 -2.81 20.52
CA ASP A 26 -8.58 -3.04 19.30
C ASP A 26 -7.41 -2.05 19.19
N ALA A 27 -7.62 -0.79 19.54
CA ALA A 27 -6.56 0.22 19.53
C ALA A 27 -5.48 -0.04 20.59
N ILE A 28 -5.89 -0.45 21.79
CA ILE A 28 -4.96 -0.85 22.87
C ILE A 28 -4.21 -2.13 22.47
N GLN A 29 -4.90 -3.11 21.86
CA GLN A 29 -4.30 -4.33 21.36
C GLN A 29 -3.26 -4.03 20.27
N ARG A 30 -3.60 -3.16 19.30
CA ARG A 30 -2.67 -2.69 18.27
C ARG A 30 -1.45 -2.00 18.85
N ALA A 31 -1.64 -1.11 19.83
CA ALA A 31 -0.53 -0.43 20.51
C ALA A 31 0.38 -1.43 21.25
N SER A 32 -0.21 -2.45 21.89
CA SER A 32 0.52 -3.55 22.51
C SER A 32 1.30 -4.39 21.49
N ALA A 33 0.66 -4.77 20.38
CA ALA A 33 1.27 -5.55 19.31
C ALA A 33 2.47 -4.81 18.68
N ARG A 34 2.36 -3.48 18.47
CA ARG A 34 3.46 -2.63 17.99
C ARG A 34 4.70 -2.62 18.87
N ARG A 35 4.53 -2.86 20.18
CA ARG A 35 5.65 -2.98 21.13
C ARG A 35 6.28 -4.37 21.15
N SER A 36 5.59 -5.36 20.59
CA SER A 36 6.10 -6.72 20.45
C SER A 36 6.92 -6.87 19.17
N SER A 37 7.82 -7.86 19.12
CA SER A 37 8.57 -8.20 17.90
C SER A 37 7.71 -8.88 16.82
N ALA A 38 6.41 -9.07 17.06
CA ALA A 38 5.48 -9.69 16.12
C ALA A 38 4.82 -8.68 15.15
N TRP A 39 5.15 -7.39 15.25
CA TRP A 39 4.59 -6.36 14.37
C TRP A 39 5.12 -6.49 12.94
N ARG A 40 4.21 -6.61 11.97
CA ARG A 40 4.54 -6.79 10.56
C ARG A 40 4.40 -5.47 9.79
N VAL A 41 5.18 -5.29 8.74
CA VAL A 41 5.06 -4.14 7.83
C VAL A 41 4.92 -4.65 6.40
N LEU A 42 3.78 -4.42 5.77
CA LEU A 42 3.43 -4.90 4.45
C LEU A 42 3.60 -3.77 3.43
N ASN A 43 4.59 -3.86 2.56
CA ASN A 43 4.75 -3.01 1.39
C ASN A 43 3.91 -3.54 0.23
N ILE A 44 3.20 -2.65 -0.45
CA ILE A 44 2.31 -3.02 -1.54
C ILE A 44 2.79 -2.37 -2.81
N PHE A 45 3.30 -3.18 -3.74
CA PHE A 45 3.68 -2.76 -5.06
C PHE A 45 3.69 -3.96 -6.01
N PRO A 46 3.28 -3.77 -7.27
CA PRO A 46 3.43 -4.81 -8.27
C PRO A 46 4.89 -4.95 -8.71
N GLU A 47 5.33 -6.18 -8.95
CA GLU A 47 6.65 -6.51 -9.46
C GLU A 47 6.57 -7.65 -10.46
N TRP A 48 7.26 -7.52 -11.60
CA TRP A 48 7.26 -8.54 -12.63
C TRP A 48 7.88 -9.85 -12.11
N GLY A 49 7.23 -10.97 -12.44
CA GLY A 49 7.71 -12.29 -12.06
C GLY A 49 7.25 -12.77 -10.68
N HIS A 50 6.38 -12.01 -10.01
CA HIS A 50 5.70 -12.43 -8.79
C HIS A 50 4.21 -12.58 -9.03
N ASP A 51 3.57 -13.47 -8.28
CA ASP A 51 2.12 -13.70 -8.38
C ASP A 51 1.32 -12.81 -7.42
N TRP A 52 2.01 -12.12 -6.49
CA TRP A 52 1.38 -11.36 -5.43
C TRP A 52 2.01 -9.97 -5.25
N PRO A 53 1.20 -8.89 -5.11
CA PRO A 53 1.72 -7.52 -4.98
C PRO A 53 2.01 -7.08 -3.53
N ILE A 54 2.01 -8.00 -2.56
CA ILE A 54 2.22 -7.71 -1.14
C ILE A 54 3.55 -8.31 -0.67
N TRP A 55 4.32 -7.49 0.04
CA TRP A 55 5.70 -7.77 0.45
C TRP A 55 5.88 -7.45 1.92
N GLU A 56 6.42 -8.35 2.73
CA GLU A 56 6.75 -8.01 4.10
C GLU A 56 8.14 -7.37 4.20
N ALA A 57 8.23 -6.27 4.95
CA ALA A 57 9.47 -5.54 5.15
C ALA A 57 10.39 -6.33 6.10
N GLY A 58 11.66 -6.45 5.74
CA GLY A 58 12.67 -7.09 6.58
C GLY A 58 12.80 -8.60 6.41
N VAL A 59 11.92 -9.24 5.63
CA VAL A 59 12.09 -10.62 5.16
C VAL A 59 12.87 -10.58 3.84
N SER A 60 13.99 -11.27 3.79
CA SER A 60 14.77 -11.38 2.57
C SER A 60 14.04 -12.31 1.59
N HIS A 61 13.50 -11.73 0.52
CA HIS A 61 13.09 -12.41 -0.72
C HIS A 61 11.84 -13.27 -0.74
N ASP A 62 11.30 -13.67 0.40
CA ASP A 62 10.09 -14.50 0.42
C ASP A 62 8.89 -13.58 0.68
N GLY A 63 8.23 -13.14 -0.39
CA GLY A 63 6.97 -12.40 -0.28
C GLY A 63 6.00 -13.17 0.62
N SER A 64 5.21 -12.46 1.43
CA SER A 64 4.21 -13.12 2.26
C SER A 64 3.18 -13.76 1.34
N ASP A 65 2.97 -15.07 1.48
CA ASP A 65 1.90 -15.73 0.74
C ASP A 65 0.56 -15.11 1.17
N ALA A 66 -0.37 -14.96 0.24
CA ALA A 66 -1.71 -14.43 0.52
C ALA A 66 -2.45 -15.24 1.61
N ASP A 67 -2.04 -16.49 1.81
CA ASP A 67 -2.56 -17.39 2.84
C ASP A 67 -2.03 -17.05 4.25
N ASP A 68 -0.84 -16.46 4.37
CA ASP A 68 -0.24 -16.06 5.65
C ASP A 68 -0.85 -14.78 6.26
N LEU A 69 -1.64 -14.05 5.47
CA LEU A 69 -2.29 -12.81 5.89
C LEU A 69 -3.76 -13.00 6.29
N GLU A 70 -4.26 -14.25 6.25
CA GLU A 70 -5.64 -14.62 6.58
C GLU A 70 -6.70 -13.74 5.91
N LEU A 71 -6.40 -13.23 4.70
CA LEU A 71 -7.30 -12.31 4.00
C LEU A 71 -8.57 -13.03 3.52
N PRO A 72 -9.73 -12.35 3.50
CA PRO A 72 -10.95 -12.90 2.91
C PRO A 72 -10.71 -13.37 1.47
N ALA A 73 -11.26 -14.53 1.10
CA ALA A 73 -11.06 -15.11 -0.23
C ALA A 73 -11.49 -14.18 -1.38
N SER A 74 -12.57 -13.40 -1.19
CA SER A 74 -13.02 -12.39 -2.13
C SER A 74 -11.99 -11.27 -2.31
N LEU A 75 -11.41 -10.79 -1.22
CA LEU A 75 -10.40 -9.73 -1.24
C LEU A 75 -9.11 -10.22 -1.92
N ARG A 76 -8.74 -11.48 -1.70
CA ARG A 76 -7.60 -12.09 -2.41
C ARG A 76 -7.83 -12.14 -3.92
N GLN A 77 -9.03 -12.53 -4.34
CA GLN A 77 -9.38 -12.54 -5.76
C GLN A 77 -9.32 -11.14 -6.38
N GLU A 78 -9.86 -10.12 -5.70
CA GLU A 78 -9.81 -8.74 -6.17
C GLU A 78 -8.38 -8.21 -6.30
N ILE A 79 -7.49 -8.56 -5.36
CA ILE A 79 -6.05 -8.23 -5.44
C ILE A 79 -5.39 -8.90 -6.64
N SER A 80 -5.67 -10.19 -6.88
CA SER A 80 -5.17 -10.89 -8.08
C SER A 80 -5.62 -10.22 -9.37
N GLU A 81 -6.90 -9.82 -9.45
CA GLU A 81 -7.45 -9.16 -10.62
C GLU A 81 -6.84 -7.78 -10.85
N TRP A 82 -6.69 -6.99 -9.78
CA TRP A 82 -6.00 -5.70 -9.81
C TRP A 82 -4.53 -5.83 -10.25
N TYR A 83 -3.83 -6.86 -9.75
CA TYR A 83 -2.45 -7.14 -10.13
C TYR A 83 -2.33 -7.58 -11.60
N ARG A 84 -3.24 -8.46 -12.07
CA ARG A 84 -3.29 -8.88 -13.47
C ARG A 84 -3.54 -7.71 -14.42
N GLU A 85 -4.43 -6.78 -14.06
CA GLU A 85 -4.68 -5.58 -14.86
C GLU A 85 -3.40 -4.75 -15.06
N TRP A 86 -2.58 -4.62 -14.01
CA TRP A 86 -1.26 -3.98 -14.14
C TRP A 86 -0.35 -4.76 -15.08
N ALA A 87 -0.25 -6.09 -14.94
CA ALA A 87 0.61 -6.91 -15.77
C ALA A 87 0.21 -6.91 -17.26
N GLU A 88 -1.08 -6.75 -17.57
CA GLU A 88 -1.58 -6.70 -18.94
C GLU A 88 -1.41 -5.31 -19.58
N LYS A 89 -1.59 -4.23 -18.80
CA LYS A 89 -1.64 -2.86 -19.32
C LYS A 89 -0.34 -2.08 -19.15
N THR A 90 0.59 -2.56 -18.34
CA THR A 90 1.91 -1.95 -18.20
C THR A 90 2.96 -2.71 -18.99
N ARG A 91 3.86 -1.96 -19.61
CA ARG A 91 4.99 -2.54 -20.33
C ARG A 91 6.26 -2.44 -19.49
N PRO A 92 7.11 -3.47 -19.50
CA PRO A 92 8.45 -3.36 -18.92
C PRO A 92 9.17 -2.12 -19.46
N MET A 93 9.86 -1.39 -18.58
CA MET A 93 10.65 -0.18 -18.87
C MET A 93 9.88 1.08 -19.31
N ILE A 94 8.66 0.95 -19.86
CA ILE A 94 7.84 2.08 -20.35
C ILE A 94 6.79 2.48 -19.30
N GLY A 95 6.23 1.51 -18.58
CA GLY A 95 5.15 1.75 -17.61
C GLY A 95 3.77 1.73 -18.27
N TRP A 96 2.88 2.61 -17.81
CA TRP A 96 1.51 2.72 -18.31
C TRP A 96 1.47 3.42 -19.67
N ASP A 97 0.76 2.82 -20.63
CA ASP A 97 0.55 3.41 -21.95
C ASP A 97 -0.43 4.61 -21.90
N ASN A 98 -1.34 4.62 -20.91
CA ASN A 98 -2.39 5.63 -20.76
C ASN A 98 -2.50 6.12 -19.30
N HIS A 99 -2.46 7.44 -19.11
CA HIS A 99 -2.62 8.09 -17.80
C HIS A 99 -3.98 7.83 -17.15
N ASP A 100 -5.06 7.79 -17.94
CA ASP A 100 -6.40 7.58 -17.41
C ASP A 100 -6.56 6.15 -16.87
N ASP A 101 -5.98 5.17 -17.57
CA ASP A 101 -5.96 3.77 -17.11
C ASP A 101 -5.12 3.64 -15.83
N ARG A 102 -3.96 4.30 -15.78
CA ARG A 102 -3.16 4.39 -14.54
C ARG A 102 -3.94 5.00 -13.40
N THR A 103 -4.62 6.11 -13.64
CA THR A 103 -5.39 6.83 -12.61
C THR A 103 -6.52 5.94 -12.07
N ARG A 104 -7.27 5.26 -12.95
CA ARG A 104 -8.32 4.31 -12.55
C ARG A 104 -7.74 3.15 -11.75
N TRP A 105 -6.62 2.59 -12.19
CA TRP A 105 -5.96 1.49 -11.51
C TRP A 105 -5.44 1.88 -10.11
N VAL A 106 -4.87 3.08 -9.96
CA VAL A 106 -4.44 3.60 -8.65
C VAL A 106 -5.65 3.85 -7.75
N GLN A 107 -6.75 4.41 -8.26
CA GLN A 107 -7.97 4.62 -7.49
C GLN A 107 -8.58 3.29 -7.02
N HIS A 108 -8.64 2.30 -7.92
CA HIS A 108 -9.09 0.95 -7.60
C HIS A 108 -8.21 0.31 -6.52
N GLY A 109 -6.88 0.40 -6.68
CA GLY A 109 -5.93 -0.09 -5.70
C GLY A 109 -6.08 0.58 -4.33
N ASN A 110 -6.29 1.89 -4.29
CA ASN A 110 -6.50 2.60 -3.02
C ASN A 110 -7.76 2.09 -2.30
N ALA A 111 -8.88 1.96 -3.00
CA ALA A 111 -10.12 1.45 -2.39
C ALA A 111 -9.98 -0.01 -1.93
N LEU A 112 -9.24 -0.81 -2.68
CA LEU A 112 -8.96 -2.21 -2.35
C LEU A 112 -8.08 -2.33 -1.11
N PHE A 113 -6.97 -1.58 -1.08
CA PHE A 113 -6.02 -1.64 0.03
C PHE A 113 -6.51 -0.90 1.28
N ASP A 114 -7.52 -0.03 1.19
CA ASP A 114 -8.28 0.44 2.36
C ASP A 114 -8.98 -0.72 3.08
N GLN A 115 -9.47 -1.71 2.34
CA GLN A 115 -10.09 -2.90 2.93
C GLN A 115 -9.04 -3.84 3.52
N VAL A 116 -7.93 -4.05 2.81
CA VAL A 116 -6.79 -4.84 3.31
C VAL A 116 -6.26 -4.25 4.61
N GLU A 117 -6.05 -2.93 4.66
CA GLU A 117 -5.56 -2.24 5.85
C GLU A 117 -6.47 -2.45 7.05
N LYS A 118 -7.79 -2.41 6.86
CA LYS A 118 -8.76 -2.73 7.93
C LYS A 118 -8.62 -4.17 8.41
N SER A 119 -8.46 -5.13 7.49
CA SER A 119 -8.33 -6.55 7.83
C SER A 119 -7.05 -6.86 8.62
N VAL A 120 -5.94 -6.21 8.27
CA VAL A 120 -4.63 -6.48 8.92
C VAL A 120 -4.30 -5.50 10.05
N TRP A 121 -5.19 -4.55 10.35
CA TRP A 121 -4.93 -3.45 11.27
C TRP A 121 -4.51 -3.88 12.67
N LEU A 122 -4.91 -5.06 13.13
CA LEU A 122 -4.54 -5.49 14.48
C LEU A 122 -3.07 -5.91 14.62
N PHE A 123 -2.40 -6.28 13.52
CA PHE A 123 -1.08 -6.92 13.57
C PHE A 123 -0.07 -6.39 12.55
N ALA A 124 -0.50 -5.57 11.58
CA ALA A 124 0.39 -5.05 10.54
C ALA A 124 0.13 -3.58 10.19
N ASP A 125 1.18 -2.95 9.65
CA ASP A 125 1.10 -1.68 8.94
C ASP A 125 1.17 -1.90 7.43
N VAL A 126 0.36 -1.16 6.67
CA VAL A 126 0.31 -1.25 5.21
C VAL A 126 0.94 -0.02 4.56
N ASN A 127 2.01 -0.23 3.80
CA ASN A 127 2.73 0.79 3.05
C ASN A 127 2.43 0.66 1.55
N ARG A 128 1.57 1.53 1.03
CA ARG A 128 1.22 1.57 -0.40
C ARG A 128 2.30 2.28 -1.20
N LYS A 129 3.04 1.53 -2.01
CA LYS A 129 4.16 2.06 -2.83
C LYS A 129 3.84 2.12 -4.33
N PHE A 130 2.67 1.63 -4.74
CA PHE A 130 2.24 1.62 -6.14
C PHE A 130 1.87 3.01 -6.70
N SER A 131 1.57 4.00 -5.87
CA SER A 131 1.23 5.36 -6.30
C SER A 131 2.47 6.24 -6.60
N ILE A 132 3.64 5.89 -6.06
CA ILE A 132 4.84 6.76 -6.03
C ILE A 132 5.79 6.46 -7.20
N ARG A 133 5.82 5.24 -7.74
CA ARG A 133 6.70 4.90 -8.88
C ARG A 133 6.09 5.37 -10.21
N ASN A 134 6.53 6.52 -10.69
CA ASN A 134 6.67 6.73 -12.13
C ASN A 134 8.07 6.26 -12.55
N PRO A 135 8.23 5.41 -13.59
CA PRO A 135 9.55 5.21 -14.17
C PRO A 135 10.06 6.56 -14.71
N PRO A 136 11.36 6.87 -14.57
CA PRO A 136 11.94 8.06 -15.17
C PRO A 136 11.77 7.97 -16.68
N GLY A 137 10.80 8.73 -17.22
CA GLY A 137 10.44 8.70 -18.64
C GLY A 137 8.94 8.57 -18.94
N SER A 138 8.07 8.31 -17.95
CA SER A 138 6.62 8.28 -18.21
C SER A 138 6.11 9.67 -18.63
N LEU A 139 5.12 9.71 -19.53
CA LEU A 139 4.49 10.96 -19.98
C LEU A 139 4.01 11.80 -18.79
N ASP A 140 3.57 11.15 -17.71
CA ASP A 140 3.08 11.79 -16.49
C ASP A 140 4.16 12.54 -15.72
N ALA A 141 5.41 12.03 -15.71
CA ALA A 141 6.53 12.75 -15.12
C ALA A 141 6.85 14.03 -15.92
N LYS A 142 6.67 14.00 -17.25
CA LYS A 142 6.83 15.18 -18.11
C LYS A 142 5.67 16.18 -17.96
N VAL A 143 4.45 15.70 -17.77
CA VAL A 143 3.27 16.54 -17.53
C VAL A 143 3.36 17.21 -16.15
N ALA A 144 3.80 16.47 -15.12
CA ALA A 144 3.97 17.01 -13.76
C ALA A 144 5.12 18.04 -13.66
N CYS A 145 6.19 17.89 -14.45
CA CYS A 145 7.35 18.81 -14.43
C CYS A 145 7.25 19.98 -15.42
N GLY A 146 6.18 20.05 -16.24
CA GLY A 146 6.17 20.90 -17.42
C GLY A 146 7.19 20.44 -18.46
N ASN A 147 7.03 20.87 -19.72
CA ASN A 147 7.82 20.40 -20.86
C ASN A 147 9.35 20.70 -20.82
N ASN A 148 9.92 21.04 -19.67
CA ASN A 148 11.35 21.31 -19.46
C ASN A 148 11.99 20.31 -18.49
N ALA A 149 11.84 19.00 -18.75
CA ALA A 149 12.72 18.02 -18.11
C ALA A 149 14.11 18.07 -18.79
N PRO A 150 15.20 18.47 -18.09
CA PRO A 150 16.54 18.29 -18.64
C PRO A 150 16.86 16.79 -18.73
N ALA A 151 17.56 16.40 -19.78
CA ALA A 151 17.82 15.01 -20.15
C ALA A 151 18.75 14.24 -19.19
N GLU A 152 19.20 14.84 -18.08
CA GLU A 152 20.16 14.21 -17.19
C GLU A 152 19.87 14.55 -15.72
N GLY A 153 19.82 13.52 -14.88
CA GLY A 153 20.08 13.62 -13.46
C GLY A 153 18.86 13.80 -12.55
N TYR A 154 18.60 12.75 -11.78
CA TYR A 154 17.93 12.73 -10.46
C TYR A 154 17.88 14.10 -9.77
N GLN A 155 16.74 14.78 -9.80
CA GLN A 155 16.43 15.76 -8.76
C GLN A 155 14.96 15.70 -8.40
N SER A 156 14.73 15.44 -7.11
CA SER A 156 13.45 15.34 -6.44
C SER A 156 12.61 16.60 -6.69
N CYS A 157 11.42 16.42 -7.23
CA CYS A 157 10.37 17.43 -7.10
C CYS A 157 9.97 17.49 -5.62
N VAL A 158 9.97 18.68 -5.05
CA VAL A 158 9.54 19.00 -3.68
C VAL A 158 8.04 19.29 -3.69
#